data_AF-A0A3S9SV04-F1
#
_entry.id   AF-A0A3S9SV04-F1
#
_cell.length_a   1.000
_cell.length_b   1.000
_cell.length_c   1.000
_cell.angle_alpha   90.00
_cell.angle_beta   90.00
_cell.angle_gamma   90.00
#
_symmetry.space_group_name_H-M   'P 1'
#
loop_
_entity.id
_entity.type
_entity.pdbx_description
1 polymer ?
#
loop_
_entity_poly.entity_id
_entity_poly.type
_entity_poly.pdbx_seq_one_letter_code
_entity_poly.pdbx_strand_id
1 'polypeptide(L)'
;MWTILITLIAGFIIGYLDLIPSKLQTYTQWLTTGGLIILLISMGAGISSNPELISKIKKLGMQSFLLASFSILGSILLVWILEKWLFSKKKGADRKWHG
;
A
#
# COMPACT_ATOMS: atom_id res chain seq x y z
N MET A 1 -9.53 -5.55 15.34
CA MET A 1 -8.13 -5.50 14.87
C MET A 1 -7.49 -6.88 14.81
N TRP A 2 -7.59 -7.70 15.86
CA TRP A 2 -7.09 -9.09 15.85
C TRP A 2 -7.65 -9.95 14.71
N THR A 3 -8.93 -9.80 14.38
CA THR A 3 -9.56 -10.54 13.29
C THR A 3 -8.86 -10.32 11.96
N ILE A 4 -8.57 -9.07 11.58
CA ILE A 4 -7.89 -8.75 10.31
C ILE A 4 -6.50 -9.38 10.26
N LEU A 5 -5.76 -9.34 11.38
CA LEU A 5 -4.44 -9.96 11.48
C LEU A 5 -4.51 -11.48 11.28
N ILE A 6 -5.49 -12.14 11.92
CA ILE A 6 -5.68 -13.59 11.80
C ILE A 6 -6.03 -13.97 10.35
N THR A 7 -6.92 -13.24 9.69
CA THR A 7 -7.28 -13.51 8.29
C THR A 7 -6.12 -13.24 7.34
N LEU A 8 -5.31 -12.22 7.61
CA LEU A 8 -4.12 -11.91 6.81
C LEU A 8 -3.05 -12.99 6.95
N ILE A 9 -2.77 -13.44 8.18
CA ILE A 9 -1.81 -14.51 8.45
C ILE A 9 -2.29 -15.82 7.83
N ALA A 10 -3.58 -16.15 7.96
CA ALA A 10 -4.17 -17.31 7.33
C ALA A 10 -4.03 -17.25 5.79
N GLY A 11 -4.37 -16.12 5.18
CA GLY A 11 -4.21 -15.91 3.73
C GLY A 11 -2.75 -16.02 3.27
N PHE A 12 -1.81 -15.50 4.07
CA PHE A 12 -0.37 -15.61 3.79
C PHE A 12 0.13 -17.05 3.89
N ILE A 13 -0.27 -17.81 4.92
CA ILE A 13 0.10 -19.23 5.08
C ILE A 13 -0.46 -20.06 3.92
N ILE A 14 -1.72 -19.83 3.54
CA ILE A 14 -2.36 -20.51 2.40
C ILE A 14 -1.62 -20.18 1.09
N GLY A 15 -1.20 -18.92 0.89
CA GLY A 15 -0.39 -18.52 -0.25
C GLY A 15 1.03 -19.11 -0.24
N TYR A 16 1.65 -19.26 0.93
CA TYR A 16 3.01 -19.79 1.08
C TYR A 16 3.09 -21.31 0.87
N LEU A 17 2.03 -22.05 1.19
CA LEU A 17 1.97 -23.50 0.97
C LEU A 17 1.91 -23.91 -0.51
N ASP A 18 1.97 -22.94 -1.44
CA ASP A 18 2.01 -23.10 -2.90
C ASP A 18 0.94 -24.07 -3.45
N LEU A 19 -0.16 -24.20 -2.71
CA LEU A 19 -1.33 -25.04 -3.02
C LEU A 19 -2.14 -24.49 -4.22
N ILE A 20 -1.65 -23.43 -4.84
CA ILE A 20 -2.34 -22.58 -5.79
C ILE A 20 -1.68 -22.79 -7.16
N PRO A 21 -2.31 -23.53 -8.08
CA PRO A 21 -1.78 -23.73 -9.43
C PRO A 21 -1.49 -22.39 -10.12
N SER A 22 -0.44 -22.34 -10.95
CA SER A 22 0.02 -21.14 -11.68
C SER A 22 -1.07 -20.36 -12.43
N LYS A 23 -2.18 -21.02 -12.77
CA LYS A 23 -3.40 -20.40 -13.33
C LYS A 23 -4.07 -19.40 -12.37
N LEU A 24 -4.09 -19.67 -11.07
CA LEU A 24 -4.69 -18.79 -10.06
C LEU A 24 -3.85 -17.54 -9.76
N GLN A 25 -2.56 -17.55 -10.10
CA GLN A 25 -1.69 -16.37 -9.95
C GLN A 25 -2.19 -15.21 -10.84
N THR A 26 -2.66 -15.53 -12.05
CA THR A 26 -3.29 -14.55 -12.95
C THR A 26 -4.68 -14.10 -12.44
N TYR A 27 -5.47 -15.01 -11.87
CA TYR A 27 -6.77 -14.66 -11.28
C TYR A 27 -6.64 -13.82 -10.00
N THR A 28 -5.57 -14.00 -9.23
CA THR A 28 -5.33 -13.24 -8.00
C THR A 28 -5.27 -11.74 -8.27
N GLN A 29 -4.67 -11.32 -9.39
CA GLN A 29 -4.63 -9.90 -9.77
C GLN A 29 -6.03 -9.35 -10.07
N TRP A 30 -6.85 -10.10 -10.82
CA TRP A 30 -8.23 -9.73 -11.13
C TRP A 30 -9.12 -9.73 -9.89
N LEU A 31 -8.98 -10.76 -9.03
CA LEU A 31 -9.73 -10.89 -7.78
C LEU A 31 -9.39 -9.75 -6.82
N THR A 32 -8.11 -9.41 -6.67
CA THR A 32 -7.66 -8.31 -5.81
C THR A 32 -8.18 -6.99 -6.34
N THR A 33 -8.04 -6.73 -7.63
CA THR A 33 -8.51 -5.48 -8.25
C THR A 33 -10.03 -5.35 -8.12
N GLY A 34 -10.79 -6.42 -8.39
CA GLY A 34 -12.24 -6.45 -8.20
C GLY A 34 -12.64 -6.23 -6.73
N GLY A 35 -11.94 -6.89 -5.80
CA GLY A 35 -12.13 -6.70 -4.37
C GLY A 35 -11.82 -5.28 -3.90
N LEU A 36 -10.76 -4.67 -4.41
CA LEU A 36 -10.41 -3.27 -4.14
C LEU A 36 -11.49 -2.32 -4.65
N ILE A 37 -12.03 -2.53 -5.86
CA ILE A 37 -13.12 -1.72 -6.40
C ILE A 37 -14.35 -1.82 -5.50
N ILE A 38 -14.77 -3.05 -5.14
CA ILE A 38 -15.91 -3.27 -4.25
C ILE A 38 -15.68 -2.61 -2.90
N LEU A 39 -14.48 -2.79 -2.31
CA LEU A 39 -14.09 -2.19 -1.04
C LEU A 39 -14.13 -0.67 -1.09
N LEU A 40 -13.60 -0.05 -2.15
CA LEU A 40 -13.60 1.40 -2.34
C LEU A 40 -15.04 1.94 -2.43
N ILE A 41 -15.92 1.25 -3.17
CA ILE A 41 -17.34 1.61 -3.25
C ILE A 41 -17.99 1.48 -1.86
N SER A 42 -17.76 0.38 -1.15
CA SER A 42 -18.31 0.18 0.20
C SER A 42 -17.81 1.22 1.20
N MET A 43 -16.52 1.57 1.19
CA MET A 43 -15.98 2.64 2.04
C MET A 43 -16.60 3.99 1.69
N GLY A 44 -16.73 4.31 0.40
CA GLY A 44 -17.37 5.55 -0.05
C GLY A 44 -18.84 5.63 0.39
N ALA A 45 -19.60 4.55 0.22
CA ALA A 45 -20.98 4.45 0.68
C ALA A 45 -21.09 4.58 2.21
N GLY A 46 -20.17 3.97 2.96
CA GLY A 46 -20.10 4.08 4.42
C GLY A 46 -19.86 5.51 4.90
N ILE A 47 -18.99 6.27 4.22
CA ILE A 47 -18.76 7.69 4.53
C ILE A 47 -20.01 8.52 4.21
N SER A 48 -20.68 8.23 3.10
CA SER A 48 -21.92 8.93 2.70
C SER A 48 -23.06 8.75 3.71
N SER A 49 -23.19 7.56 4.28
CA SER A 49 -24.27 7.25 5.23
C SER A 49 -24.12 7.93 6.60
N ASN A 50 -22.98 8.56 6.89
CA ASN A 50 -22.76 9.26 8.15
C ASN A 50 -22.81 10.79 7.95
N PRO A 51 -23.91 11.47 8.36
CA PRO A 51 -24.07 12.91 8.16
C PRO A 51 -23.01 13.75 8.89
N GLU A 52 -22.40 13.21 9.96
CA GLU A 52 -21.30 13.87 10.66
C GLU A 52 -20.01 13.87 9.83
N LEU A 53 -19.73 12.76 9.12
CA LEU A 53 -18.59 12.70 8.21
C LEU A 53 -18.85 13.59 6.99
N ILE A 54 -20.02 13.50 6.37
CA ILE A 54 -20.45 14.34 5.24
C ILE A 54 -20.33 15.83 5.55
N SER A 55 -20.85 16.28 6.70
CA SER A 55 -20.74 17.69 7.10
C SER A 55 -19.30 18.13 7.38
N LYS A 56 -18.43 17.21 7.78
CA LYS A 56 -17.00 17.44 8.00
C LYS A 56 -16.13 17.16 6.76
N ILE A 57 -16.68 16.68 5.63
CA ILE A 57 -15.90 16.32 4.42
C ILE A 57 -15.04 17.49 3.96
N LYS A 58 -15.56 18.73 3.98
CA LYS A 58 -14.77 19.90 3.57
C LYS A 58 -13.52 20.09 4.43
N LYS A 59 -13.65 19.89 5.74
CA LYS A 59 -12.54 20.02 6.70
C LYS A 59 -11.59 18.82 6.62
N LEU A 60 -12.14 17.61 6.62
CA LEU A 60 -11.39 16.36 6.52
C LEU A 60 -10.64 16.26 5.18
N GLY A 61 -11.26 16.67 4.09
CA GLY A 61 -10.67 16.70 2.75
C GLY A 61 -9.50 17.67 2.64
N MET A 62 -9.63 18.88 3.22
CA MET A 62 -8.51 19.83 3.25
C MET A 62 -7.36 19.29 4.10
N GLN A 63 -7.67 18.73 5.28
CA GLN A 63 -6.67 18.12 6.15
C GLN A 63 -5.97 16.94 5.48
N SER A 64 -6.73 16.04 4.86
CA SER A 64 -6.19 14.85 4.18
C SER A 64 -5.39 15.23 2.94
N PHE A 65 -5.78 16.26 2.18
CA PHE A 65 -5.01 16.73 1.04
C PHE A 65 -3.64 17.28 1.46
N LEU A 66 -3.60 18.13 2.50
CA LEU A 66 -2.34 18.63 3.05
C LEU A 66 -1.49 17.48 3.59
N LEU A 67 -2.07 16.58 4.38
CA LEU A 67 -1.35 15.43 4.93
C LEU A 67 -0.81 14.51 3.83
N ALA A 68 -1.61 14.20 2.81
CA ALA A 68 -1.19 13.37 1.69
C ALA A 68 -0.06 14.03 0.91
N SER A 69 -0.20 15.32 0.57
CA SER A 69 0.84 16.05 -0.18
C SER A 69 2.16 16.11 0.60
N PHE A 70 2.12 16.50 1.87
CA PHE A 70 3.31 16.52 2.72
C PHE A 70 3.90 15.12 2.96
N SER A 71 3.06 14.09 3.11
CA SER A 71 3.51 12.71 3.28
C SER A 71 4.21 12.18 2.02
N ILE A 72 3.66 12.45 0.83
CA ILE A 72 4.27 12.07 -0.44
C ILE A 72 5.60 12.81 -0.64
N LEU A 73 5.61 14.14 -0.46
CA LEU A 73 6.82 14.95 -0.58
C LEU A 73 7.88 14.50 0.43
N GLY A 74 7.50 14.28 1.69
CA GLY A 74 8.38 13.78 2.73
C GLY A 74 8.95 12.41 2.40
N SER A 75 8.12 11.47 1.94
CA SER A 75 8.55 10.13 1.54
C SER A 75 9.59 10.18 0.41
N ILE A 76 9.33 10.98 -0.64
CA ILE A 76 10.26 11.14 -1.76
C ILE A 76 11.57 11.79 -1.30
N LEU A 77 11.50 12.87 -0.49
CA LEU A 77 12.67 13.55 0.06
C LEU A 77 13.51 12.60 0.94
N LEU A 78 12.87 11.78 1.77
CA LEU A 78 13.56 10.80 2.62
C LEU A 78 14.21 9.70 1.79
N VAL A 79 13.54 9.16 0.76
CA VAL A 79 14.16 8.17 -0.11
C VAL A 79 15.39 8.77 -0.81
N TRP A 80 15.31 10.02 -1.26
CA TRP A 80 16.43 10.70 -1.92
C TRP A 80 17.61 10.98 -0.98
N ILE A 81 17.34 11.39 0.27
CA ILE A 81 18.39 11.57 1.28
C ILE A 81 19.05 10.23 1.62
N LEU A 82 18.23 9.18 1.82
CA LEU A 82 18.70 7.82 2.13
C LEU A 82 19.53 7.26 1.00
N GLU A 83 19.10 7.44 -0.25
CA GLU A 83 19.85 7.02 -1.43
C GLU A 83 21.22 7.73 -1.46
N LYS A 84 21.26 9.05 -1.28
CA LYS A 84 22.54 9.80 -1.26
C LYS A 84 23.45 9.37 -0.11
N TRP A 85 22.90 9.05 1.06
CA TRP A 85 23.66 8.65 2.25
C TRP A 85 24.16 7.20 2.16
N LEU A 86 23.32 6.27 1.68
CA LEU A 86 23.65 4.85 1.53
C LEU A 86 24.53 4.59 0.30
N PHE A 87 24.24 5.20 -0.85
CA PHE A 87 25.04 5.01 -2.06
C PHE A 87 26.36 5.78 -2.03
N SER A 88 26.52 6.83 -1.20
CA SER A 88 27.86 7.40 -0.93
C SER A 88 28.79 6.41 -0.21
N LYS A 89 28.26 5.43 0.53
CA LYS A 89 29.06 4.39 1.18
C LYS A 89 29.36 3.17 0.28
N LYS A 90 28.73 3.06 -0.89
CA LYS A 90 28.81 1.87 -1.77
C LYS A 90 29.55 2.08 -3.10
N LYS A 91 30.35 3.14 -3.24
CA LYS A 91 31.31 3.29 -4.36
C LYS A 91 32.59 2.42 -4.22
N GLY A 92 32.58 1.39 -3.36
CA GLY A 92 33.74 0.52 -3.11
C GLY A 92 33.59 -0.95 -3.52
N ALA A 93 32.41 -1.43 -3.95
CA ALA A 93 32.16 -2.88 -4.06
C ALA A 93 31.46 -3.34 -5.37
N ASP A 94 31.54 -2.56 -6.45
CA ASP A 94 30.88 -2.88 -7.75
C ASP A 94 31.84 -2.90 -8.96
N ARG A 95 33.17 -2.98 -8.75
CA ARG A 95 34.15 -3.18 -9.84
C ARG A 95 34.77 -4.59 -9.86
N LYS A 96 34.01 -5.66 -9.64
CA LYS A 96 34.59 -7.03 -9.68
C LYS A 96 33.81 -8.10 -10.44
N TRP A 97 32.75 -7.77 -11.18
CA TRP A 97 31.95 -8.81 -11.84
C TRP A 97 31.60 -8.54 -13.30
N HIS A 98 32.48 -7.86 -14.04
CA HIS A 98 32.54 -8.00 -15.50
C HIS A 98 33.99 -7.76 -15.95
N GLY A 99 34.79 -8.82 -15.86
CA GLY A 99 36.12 -8.95 -16.45
C GLY A 99 36.27 -10.36 -16.97
#